data_AF-C4J9M2-F1
#
_entry.id   AF-C4J9M2-F1
#
_cell.length_a   1.000
_cell.length_b   1.000
_cell.length_c   1.000
_cell.angle_alpha   90.00
_cell.angle_beta   90.00
_cell.angle_gamma   90.00
#
_symmetry.space_group_name_H-M   'P 1'
#
loop_
_entity.id
_entity.type
_entity.pdbx_description
1 polymer ?
#
loop_
_entity_poly.entity_id
_entity_poly.type
_entity_poly.pdbx_seq_one_letter_code
_entity_poly.pdbx_strand_id
1 'polypeptide(L)'
;MLVSNLNLYLQDVALPKSKYEEDVFINNHTSVWGSWWKDHQWGYKCCKQTIKNSYCTGLAGIEAAEASADLMKANMARKEAAEGILSKKYFYLLFISGQLLLAVG
;
A
#
# COMPACT_ATOMS: atom_id res chain seq x y z
N MET A 1 -62.31 24.49 2.13
CA MET A 1 -62.12 23.36 3.07
C MET A 1 -61.75 22.14 2.24
N LEU A 2 -60.78 21.29 2.51
CA LEU A 2 -59.61 21.29 3.38
C LEU A 2 -58.65 20.31 2.68
N VAL A 3 -57.40 20.73 2.55
CA VAL A 3 -56.17 19.93 2.47
C VAL A 3 -56.30 18.40 2.52
N SER A 4 -55.96 17.71 1.44
CA SER A 4 -55.52 16.30 1.51
C SER A 4 -54.46 15.95 0.45
N ASN A 5 -53.61 16.91 0.08
CA ASN A 5 -52.30 16.63 -0.52
C ASN A 5 -51.24 16.46 0.58
N LEU A 6 -51.52 15.60 1.57
CA LEU A 6 -50.54 15.23 2.59
C LEU A 6 -49.74 14.01 2.11
N ASN A 7 -49.08 14.12 0.96
CA ASN A 7 -48.08 13.14 0.52
C ASN A 7 -46.85 13.80 -0.14
N LEU A 8 -46.64 15.08 0.15
CA LEU A 8 -45.52 15.87 -0.38
C LEU A 8 -44.56 16.34 0.71
N TYR A 9 -44.59 15.68 1.88
CA TYR A 9 -43.73 16.06 3.01
C TYR A 9 -42.45 15.21 3.04
N LEU A 10 -41.36 15.85 2.60
CA LEU A 10 -39.99 15.71 3.08
C LEU A 10 -39.25 14.38 2.87
N GLN A 11 -38.93 14.03 1.62
CA GLN A 11 -37.72 13.25 1.33
C GLN A 11 -36.77 13.95 0.35
N ASP A 12 -37.27 14.88 -0.46
CA ASP A 12 -36.45 15.68 -1.37
C ASP A 12 -36.10 17.06 -0.80
N VAL A 13 -35.65 17.11 0.46
CA VAL A 13 -34.80 18.22 0.88
C VAL A 13 -33.45 17.96 0.21
N ALA A 14 -33.37 18.30 -1.08
CA ALA A 14 -32.12 18.41 -1.80
C ALA A 14 -31.27 19.38 -1.00
N LEU A 15 -30.34 18.83 -0.21
CA LEU A 15 -29.33 19.59 0.49
C LEU A 15 -28.71 20.53 -0.53
N PRO A 16 -28.65 21.85 -0.27
CA PRO A 16 -28.04 22.78 -1.19
C PRO A 16 -26.59 22.35 -1.39
N LYS A 17 -26.34 21.65 -2.50
CA LYS A 17 -24.99 21.37 -2.97
C LYS A 17 -24.34 22.72 -3.19
N SER A 18 -23.14 22.89 -2.66
CA SER A 18 -22.43 24.15 -2.86
C SER A 18 -22.23 24.35 -4.37
N LYS A 19 -22.01 25.60 -4.79
CA LYS A 19 -21.86 26.00 -6.21
C LYS A 19 -20.79 25.21 -6.99
N TYR A 20 -19.97 24.41 -6.30
CA TYR A 20 -18.87 23.64 -6.84
C TYR A 20 -19.22 22.15 -6.78
N GLU A 21 -18.94 21.39 -7.84
CA GLU A 21 -19.07 19.93 -7.86
C GLU A 21 -18.17 19.32 -6.78
N GLU A 22 -18.74 19.16 -5.60
CA GLU A 22 -18.05 18.70 -4.39
C GLU A 22 -17.97 17.17 -4.33
N ASP A 23 -17.73 16.52 -5.46
CA ASP A 23 -17.57 15.07 -5.55
C ASP A 23 -16.67 14.67 -6.76
N VAL A 24 -15.80 15.58 -7.24
CA VAL A 24 -14.79 15.23 -8.27
C VAL A 24 -13.65 14.46 -7.62
N PHE A 25 -13.94 13.22 -7.27
CA PHE A 25 -12.95 12.25 -6.82
C PHE A 25 -12.06 11.88 -8.00
N ILE A 26 -10.85 12.44 -8.04
CA ILE A 26 -9.84 12.11 -9.05
C ILE A 26 -9.65 10.60 -9.04
N ASN A 27 -9.87 9.94 -10.17
CA ASN A 27 -9.62 8.51 -10.37
C ASN A 27 -10.29 7.58 -9.33
N ASN A 28 -11.55 7.88 -8.94
CA ASN A 28 -12.40 7.04 -8.08
C ASN A 28 -11.95 6.92 -6.60
N HIS A 29 -11.17 7.89 -6.09
CA HIS A 29 -10.75 7.93 -4.67
C HIS A 29 -11.78 8.62 -3.78
N THR A 30 -12.27 8.00 -2.71
CA THR A 30 -13.21 8.64 -1.76
C THR A 30 -12.56 9.61 -0.76
N SER A 31 -11.27 9.91 -0.92
CA SER A 31 -10.51 10.78 -0.01
C SER A 31 -9.46 11.56 -0.78
N VAL A 32 -9.15 12.78 -0.33
CA VAL A 32 -8.12 13.62 -0.94
C VAL A 32 -6.71 13.10 -0.67
N TRP A 33 -5.77 13.41 -1.55
CA TRP A 33 -4.36 13.10 -1.33
C TRP A 33 -3.84 13.79 -0.05
N GLY A 34 -3.06 13.06 0.76
CA GLY A 34 -2.54 13.60 2.04
C GLY A 34 -3.49 13.38 3.22
N SER A 35 -4.62 12.71 3.00
CA SER A 35 -5.51 12.25 4.07
C SER A 35 -4.96 11.06 4.88
N TRP A 36 -3.83 10.48 4.45
CA TRP A 36 -3.14 9.40 5.13
C TRP A 36 -1.62 9.62 5.11
N TRP A 37 -0.96 9.28 6.22
CA TRP A 37 0.48 9.38 6.41
C TRP A 37 1.00 8.15 7.15
N LYS A 38 2.07 7.53 6.63
CA LYS A 38 2.76 6.44 7.30
C LYS A 38 4.20 6.34 6.79
N ASP A 39 5.15 6.01 7.66
CA ASP A 39 6.53 5.67 7.27
C ASP A 39 7.18 6.70 6.33
N HIS A 40 6.98 8.00 6.61
CA HIS A 40 7.44 9.14 5.80
C HIS A 40 6.81 9.28 4.41
N GLN A 41 5.67 8.64 4.17
CA GLN A 41 4.94 8.71 2.90
C GLN A 41 3.51 9.20 3.10
N TRP A 42 3.09 10.15 2.24
CA TRP A 42 1.71 10.62 2.13
C TRP A 42 0.95 9.76 1.14
N GLY A 43 -0.34 9.55 1.40
CA GLY A 43 -1.22 8.82 0.49
C GLY A 43 -2.69 9.17 0.67
N TYR A 44 -3.54 8.36 0.04
CA TYR A 44 -4.99 8.45 0.15
C TYR A 44 -5.51 7.58 1.30
N LYS A 45 -6.44 8.08 2.13
CA LYS A 45 -7.07 7.29 3.21
C LYS A 45 -7.90 6.11 2.70
N CYS A 46 -8.48 6.22 1.51
CA CYS A 46 -9.37 5.21 0.94
C CYS A 46 -8.68 3.89 0.57
N CYS A 47 -7.46 3.95 0.03
CA CYS A 47 -6.71 2.77 -0.46
C CYS A 47 -5.25 2.72 0.02
N LYS A 48 -4.81 3.69 0.82
CA LYS A 48 -3.43 3.86 1.33
C LYS A 48 -2.36 3.93 0.23
N GLN A 49 -2.74 4.19 -1.02
CA GLN A 49 -1.77 4.35 -2.09
C GLN A 49 -0.94 5.62 -1.90
N THR A 50 0.36 5.49 -2.08
CA THR A 50 1.37 6.55 -1.94
C THR A 50 1.83 7.12 -3.28
N ILE A 51 1.03 6.94 -4.35
CA ILE A 51 1.26 7.53 -5.68
C ILE A 51 0.16 8.55 -6.00
N LYS A 52 0.51 9.82 -6.25
CA LYS A 52 -0.47 10.86 -6.64
C LYS A 52 -1.12 10.51 -7.97
N ASN A 53 -2.42 10.78 -8.09
CA ASN A 53 -3.22 10.56 -9.30
C ASN A 53 -3.27 9.10 -9.77
N SER A 54 -2.94 8.14 -8.91
CA SER A 54 -3.19 6.71 -9.18
C SER A 54 -4.70 6.42 -9.20
N TYR A 55 -5.11 5.30 -9.80
CA TYR A 55 -6.49 4.84 -9.72
C TYR A 55 -6.76 4.15 -8.39
N CYS A 56 -7.90 4.47 -7.79
CA CYS A 56 -8.32 3.83 -6.56
C CYS A 56 -8.47 2.32 -6.76
N THR A 57 -7.72 1.56 -5.98
CA THR A 57 -7.76 0.09 -5.93
C THR A 57 -8.63 -0.42 -4.78
N GLY A 58 -9.27 0.48 -4.04
CA GLY A 58 -10.13 0.15 -2.90
C GLY A 58 -9.42 -0.66 -1.82
N LEU A 59 -10.18 -1.54 -1.15
CA LEU A 59 -9.67 -2.41 -0.09
C LEU A 59 -8.62 -3.42 -0.61
N ALA A 60 -8.77 -3.88 -1.86
CA ALA A 60 -7.83 -4.79 -2.49
C ALA A 60 -6.42 -4.17 -2.61
N GLY A 61 -6.33 -2.85 -2.78
CA GLY A 61 -5.05 -2.14 -2.79
C GLY A 61 -4.29 -2.19 -1.46
N ILE A 62 -5.03 -2.19 -0.35
CA ILE A 62 -4.44 -2.26 0.99
C ILE A 62 -3.87 -3.65 1.25
N GLU A 63 -4.66 -4.69 0.96
CA GLU A 63 -4.24 -6.09 1.12
C GLU A 63 -3.04 -6.41 0.22
N ALA A 64 -3.06 -5.95 -1.04
CA ALA A 64 -1.93 -6.12 -1.95
C ALA A 64 -0.66 -5.40 -1.47
N ALA A 65 -0.78 -4.22 -0.86
CA ALA A 65 0.36 -3.49 -0.31
C ALA A 65 0.97 -4.22 0.91
N GLU A 66 0.13 -4.77 1.78
CA GLU A 66 0.57 -5.57 2.94
C GLU A 66 1.24 -6.87 2.49
N ALA A 67 0.62 -7.61 1.57
CA ALA A 67 1.19 -8.83 1.00
C ALA A 67 2.53 -8.58 0.28
N SER A 68 2.64 -7.47 -0.45
CA SER A 68 3.88 -7.07 -1.10
C SER A 68 5.00 -6.80 -0.09
N ALA A 69 4.69 -6.10 1.02
CA ALA A 69 5.67 -5.82 2.07
C ALA A 69 6.19 -7.10 2.73
N ASP A 70 5.33 -8.07 2.99
CA ASP A 70 5.73 -9.35 3.58
C ASP A 70 6.53 -10.22 2.59
N LEU A 71 6.14 -10.20 1.31
CA LEU A 71 6.90 -10.85 0.25
C LEU A 71 8.31 -10.25 0.13
N MET A 72 8.46 -8.93 0.22
CA MET A 72 9.77 -8.27 0.19
C MET A 72 10.66 -8.72 1.35
N LYS A 73 10.14 -8.77 2.59
CA LYS A 73 10.89 -9.28 3.75
C LYS A 73 11.33 -10.73 3.56
N ALA A 74 10.43 -11.59 3.09
CA ALA A 74 10.73 -12.99 2.82
C ALA A 74 11.80 -13.14 1.74
N ASN A 75 11.74 -12.32 0.68
CA ASN A 75 12.72 -12.32 -0.40
C ASN A 75 14.11 -11.91 0.11
N MET A 76 14.19 -10.89 0.97
CA MET A 76 15.45 -10.47 1.60
C MET A 76 16.07 -11.58 2.46
N ALA A 77 15.28 -12.20 3.34
CA ALA A 77 15.76 -13.29 4.20
C ALA A 77 16.27 -14.50 3.39
N ARG A 78 15.59 -14.86 2.29
CA ARG A 78 16.05 -15.92 1.38
C ARG A 78 17.37 -15.56 0.70
N LYS A 79 17.55 -14.29 0.30
CA LYS A 79 18.79 -13.82 -0.30
C LYS A 79 19.96 -13.93 0.69
N GLU A 80 19.77 -13.44 1.91
CA GLU A 80 20.77 -13.54 2.98
C GLU A 80 21.15 -15.00 3.29
N ALA A 81 20.15 -15.89 3.38
CA ALA A 81 20.40 -17.32 3.59
C ALA A 81 21.18 -17.95 2.43
N ALA A 82 20.84 -17.61 1.18
CA ALA A 82 21.54 -18.11 0.01
C ALA A 82 23.00 -17.63 -0.03
N GLU A 83 23.24 -16.35 0.27
CA GLU A 83 24.59 -15.77 0.37
C GLU A 83 25.40 -16.42 1.51
N GLY A 84 24.78 -16.68 2.67
CA GLY A 84 25.39 -17.40 3.77
C GLY A 84 25.75 -18.85 3.44
N ILE A 85 24.88 -19.56 2.71
CA ILE A 85 25.16 -20.92 2.23
C ILE A 85 26.31 -20.90 1.23
N LEU A 86 26.32 -19.94 0.31
CA LEU A 86 27.37 -19.77 -0.68
C LEU A 86 28.72 -19.51 0.00
N SER A 87 28.75 -18.59 0.97
CA SER A 87 29.94 -18.31 1.80
C SER A 87 30.44 -19.57 2.51
N LYS A 88 29.54 -20.33 3.18
CA LYS A 88 29.91 -21.59 3.85
C LYS A 88 30.44 -22.65 2.87
N LYS A 89 29.83 -22.78 1.69
CA LYS A 89 30.31 -23.70 0.64
C LYS A 89 31.69 -23.30 0.14
N TYR A 90 31.92 -22.02 -0.14
CA TYR A 90 33.24 -21.53 -0.54
C TYR A 90 34.29 -21.79 0.54
N PHE A 91 33.97 -21.48 1.80
CA PHE A 91 34.88 -21.75 2.91
C PHE A 91 35.19 -23.24 3.06
N TYR A 92 34.19 -24.09 2.95
CA TYR A 92 34.35 -25.55 3.00
C TYR A 92 35.22 -26.08 1.85
N LEU A 93 35.02 -25.58 0.63
CA LEU A 93 35.84 -25.95 -0.53
C LEU A 93 37.29 -25.49 -0.37
N LEU A 94 37.53 -24.27 0.14
CA LEU A 94 38.86 -23.76 0.45
C LEU A 94 39.57 -24.56 1.55
N PHE A 95 38.80 -25.06 2.53
CA PHE A 95 39.32 -25.94 3.56
C PHE A 95 39.76 -27.29 2.99
N ILE A 96 38.94 -27.91 2.12
CA ILE A 96 39.28 -29.19 1.48
C ILE A 96 40.45 -29.03 0.50
N SER A 97 40.54 -27.91 -0.23
CA SER A 97 41.63 -27.65 -1.17
C SER A 97 42.96 -27.27 -0.50
N GLY A 98 42.99 -27.14 0.84
CA GLY A 98 44.20 -26.79 1.59
C GLY A 98 44.65 -25.32 1.45
N GLN A 99 43.83 -24.46 0.84
CA GLN A 99 44.15 -23.05 0.59
C GLN A 99 43.97 -22.15 1.83
N LEU A 100 43.38 -22.67 2.93
CA LEU A 100 43.05 -21.89 4.13
C LEU A 100 44.29 -21.38 4.92
N LEU A 101 45.47 -22.00 4.75
CA LEU A 101 46.64 -21.72 5.62
C LEU A 101 47.37 -20.39 5.34
N LEU A 102 47.05 -19.65 4.25
CA LEU A 102 47.80 -18.46 3.85
C LEU A 102 47.13 -17.11 4.17
N ALA A 103 45.90 -17.08 4.69
CA ALA A 103 45.12 -15.84 4.85
C ALA A 103 45.03 -15.28 6.28
N VAL A 104 45.74 -15.87 7.25
CA VAL A 104 45.72 -15.43 8.66
C VAL A 104 47.11 -15.07 9.22
N GLY A 105 48.10 -14.90 8.34
CA GLY A 105 49.47 -14.47 8.69
C GLY A 105 49.70 -13.01 8.39
#